data_AF-A0A8E0RWS7-F1
#
_entry.id   AF-A0A8E0RWS7-F1
#
_cell.length_a   1.000
_cell.length_b   1.000
_cell.length_c   1.000
_cell.angle_alpha   90.00
_cell.angle_beta   90.00
_cell.angle_gamma   90.00
#
_symmetry.space_group_name_H-M   'P 1'
#
loop_
_entity.id
_entity.type
_entity.pdbx_description
1 polymer ?
#
loop_
_entity_poly.entity_id
_entity_poly.type
_entity_poly.pdbx_seq_one_letter_code
_entity_poly.pdbx_strand_id
1 'polypeptide(L)'
;SWWCFSGSDNQLICPLASRSQIDRLSKHFPTQSQRLWAQLRSALESGCTPHKIHIGSFERTPVVILLVHGKSRDIRANHSKSLFRRFIQCVGQLTIKVNHRTGDHFKGCQSLIPPITSERRQALSAEAERIKQTIDNDLLSSYESGDRCFHLDNIDLLPPETVLLFHGMADSQNSPYKEATLLFSLDHIFEFEYA
;
A
#
# COMPACT_ATOMS: atom_id res chain seq x y z
N SER A 1 11.97 -14.43 -8.79
CA SER A 1 11.41 -13.86 -7.55
C SER A 1 12.55 -13.25 -6.75
N TRP A 2 12.44 -11.98 -6.37
CA TRP A 2 13.44 -11.31 -5.53
C TRP A 2 12.77 -10.96 -4.21
N TRP A 3 13.24 -11.56 -3.11
CA TRP A 3 12.67 -11.36 -1.78
C TRP A 3 13.40 -10.20 -1.10
N CYS A 4 12.72 -9.08 -0.84
CA CYS A 4 13.34 -7.93 -0.14
C CYS A 4 13.71 -8.28 1.32
N PHE A 5 13.17 -9.39 1.81
CA PHE A 5 13.38 -9.91 3.15
C PHE A 5 13.76 -11.40 3.07
N SER A 6 15.02 -11.71 2.72
CA SER A 6 15.61 -13.05 2.89
C SER A 6 16.28 -13.16 4.27
N GLY A 7 15.99 -14.22 5.02
CA GLY A 7 16.58 -14.48 6.35
C GLY A 7 15.55 -14.89 7.40
N SER A 8 16.01 -15.63 8.42
CA SER A 8 15.18 -16.16 9.51
C SER A 8 14.37 -15.07 10.19
N ASP A 9 13.05 -15.27 10.27
CA ASP A 9 12.15 -14.37 10.97
C ASP A 9 12.44 -14.46 12.47
N ASN A 10 13.08 -13.43 13.02
CA ASN A 10 12.91 -13.17 14.45
C ASN A 10 11.43 -12.85 14.65
N GLN A 11 10.73 -13.66 15.45
CA GLN A 11 9.33 -13.49 15.84
C GLN A 11 9.16 -12.24 16.72
N LEU A 12 9.41 -11.07 16.15
CA LEU A 12 9.10 -9.81 16.78
C LEU A 12 7.60 -9.56 16.62
N ILE A 13 6.97 -9.13 17.70
CA ILE A 13 5.60 -8.63 17.67
C ILE A 13 5.66 -7.15 17.23
N CYS A 14 4.64 -6.68 16.53
CA CYS A 14 4.51 -5.25 16.28
C CYS A 14 4.43 -4.48 17.63
N PRO A 15 5.12 -3.33 17.82
CA PRO A 15 5.84 -2.47 16.85
C PRO A 15 7.32 -2.82 16.62
N LEU A 16 7.91 -3.75 17.36
CA LEU A 16 9.33 -4.08 17.18
C LEU A 16 9.60 -4.69 15.79
N ALA A 17 8.62 -5.43 15.25
CA ALA A 17 8.67 -5.96 13.89
C ALA A 17 8.77 -4.85 12.84
N SER A 18 7.93 -3.80 12.92
CA SER A 18 7.91 -2.72 11.93
C SER A 18 9.24 -1.98 11.89
N ARG A 19 9.82 -1.66 13.07
CA ARG A 19 11.12 -0.98 13.16
C ARG A 19 12.23 -1.78 12.50
N SER A 20 12.36 -3.07 12.84
CA SER A 20 13.39 -3.94 12.27
C SER A 20 13.26 -4.09 10.75
N GLN A 21 12.04 -4.30 10.22
CA GLN A 21 11.86 -4.46 8.78
C GLN A 21 12.06 -3.16 8.01
N ILE A 22 11.65 -2.01 8.57
CA ILE A 22 11.92 -0.69 7.96
C ILE A 22 13.43 -0.42 7.90
N ASP A 23 14.18 -0.75 8.96
CA ASP A 23 15.64 -0.59 8.98
C ASP A 23 16.35 -1.50 7.97
N ARG A 24 15.76 -2.66 7.62
CA ARG A 24 16.26 -3.51 6.54
C ARG A 24 15.92 -2.96 5.16
N LEU A 25 14.70 -2.43 5.00
CA LEU A 25 14.25 -1.85 3.74
C LEU A 25 15.05 -0.59 3.39
N SER A 26 15.37 0.25 4.38
CA SER A 26 16.18 1.45 4.16
C SER A 26 17.59 1.17 3.65
N LYS A 27 18.19 0.03 4.05
CA LYS A 27 19.48 -0.43 3.51
C LYS A 27 19.39 -0.82 2.02
N HIS A 28 18.23 -1.29 1.55
CA HIS A 28 18.02 -1.64 0.14
C HIS A 28 17.72 -0.41 -0.74
N PHE A 29 17.20 0.66 -0.15
CA PHE A 29 16.88 1.91 -0.83
C PHE A 29 17.53 3.11 -0.12
N PRO A 30 18.88 3.18 -0.06
CA PRO A 30 19.59 4.11 0.83
C PRO A 30 19.42 5.59 0.47
N THR A 31 18.95 5.90 -0.74
CA THR A 31 18.81 7.27 -1.25
C THR A 31 17.51 7.95 -0.85
N GLN A 32 16.62 7.28 -0.12
CA GLN A 32 15.35 7.85 0.30
C GLN A 32 15.50 8.73 1.54
N SER A 33 14.57 9.69 1.71
CA SER A 33 14.58 10.61 2.83
C SER A 33 14.34 9.90 4.18
N GLN A 34 14.94 10.42 5.25
CA GLN A 34 14.63 9.95 6.61
C GLN A 34 13.15 10.08 6.95
N ARG A 35 12.50 11.11 6.41
CA ARG A 35 11.06 11.35 6.58
C ARG A 35 10.21 10.20 6.02
N LEU A 36 10.56 9.66 4.85
CA LEU A 36 9.86 8.51 4.27
C LEU A 36 9.85 7.33 5.25
N TRP A 37 11.02 6.99 5.81
CA TRP A 37 11.16 5.87 6.73
C TRP A 37 10.40 6.08 8.04
N ALA A 38 10.43 7.30 8.57
CA ALA A 38 9.67 7.65 9.77
C ALA A 38 8.15 7.54 9.53
N GLN A 39 7.66 8.03 8.40
CA GLN A 39 6.23 7.98 8.04
C GLN A 39 5.76 6.54 7.80
N LEU A 40 6.53 5.74 7.06
CA LEU A 40 6.21 4.33 6.84
C LEU A 40 6.16 3.56 8.17
N ARG A 41 7.15 3.76 9.05
CA ARG A 41 7.15 3.13 10.37
C ARG A 41 5.91 3.51 11.16
N SER A 42 5.61 4.80 11.26
CA SER A 42 4.43 5.30 11.99
C SER A 42 3.13 4.72 11.44
N ALA A 43 2.97 4.64 10.11
CA ALA A 43 1.78 4.08 9.48
C ALA A 43 1.60 2.59 9.84
N LEU A 44 2.67 1.81 9.79
CA LEU A 44 2.61 0.38 10.11
C LEU A 44 2.34 0.12 11.59
N GLU A 45 2.98 0.88 12.47
CA GLU A 45 2.75 0.80 13.92
C GLU A 45 1.29 1.15 14.25
N SER A 46 0.70 2.12 13.55
CA SER A 46 -0.71 2.48 13.72
C SER A 46 -1.67 1.35 13.38
N GLY A 47 -1.31 0.42 12.48
CA GLY A 47 -2.14 -0.76 12.16
C GLY A 47 -2.14 -1.83 13.25
N CYS A 48 -1.19 -1.76 14.19
CA CYS A 48 -0.99 -2.81 15.18
C CYS A 48 -1.79 -2.59 16.46
N THR A 49 -2.00 -1.33 16.83
CA THR A 49 -2.69 -0.94 18.06
C THR A 49 -4.10 -0.44 17.72
N PRO A 50 -5.15 -0.98 18.38
CA PRO A 50 -6.47 -0.35 18.35
C PRO A 50 -6.40 1.09 18.83
N HIS A 51 -7.09 2.00 18.14
CA HIS A 51 -7.16 3.42 18.51
C HIS A 51 -8.48 3.71 19.19
N LYS A 52 -8.45 4.64 20.15
CA LYS A 52 -9.67 5.09 20.82
C LYS A 52 -10.47 5.94 19.84
N ILE A 53 -11.64 5.46 19.43
CA ILE A 53 -12.52 6.20 18.52
C ILE A 53 -13.57 6.98 19.32
N HIS A 54 -14.14 6.37 20.37
CA HIS A 54 -15.10 6.99 21.28
C HIS A 54 -14.79 6.67 22.75
N ILE A 55 -15.56 7.24 23.69
CA ILE A 55 -15.43 6.90 25.12
C ILE A 55 -15.73 5.41 25.29
N GLY A 56 -14.69 4.63 25.61
CA GLY A 56 -14.80 3.19 25.86
C GLY A 56 -14.73 2.29 24.62
N SER A 57 -14.64 2.82 23.40
CA SER A 57 -14.45 2.01 22.18
C SER A 57 -13.05 2.16 21.60
N PHE A 58 -12.41 1.02 21.37
CA PHE A 58 -11.14 0.91 20.68
C PHE A 58 -11.34 0.04 19.45
N GLU A 59 -11.09 0.59 18.27
CA GLU A 59 -11.17 -0.17 17.02
C GLU A 59 -9.90 0.03 16.21
N ARG A 60 -9.66 -0.92 15.31
CA ARG A 60 -8.63 -0.78 14.28
C ARG A 60 -9.17 0.08 13.16
N THR A 61 -8.28 0.73 12.44
CA THR A 61 -8.60 1.52 11.24
C THR A 61 -7.71 1.05 10.11
N PRO A 62 -8.17 1.09 8.84
CA PRO A 62 -7.31 0.72 7.73
C PRO A 62 -6.03 1.56 7.75
N VAL A 63 -4.89 0.93 7.52
CA VAL A 63 -3.63 1.64 7.30
C VAL A 63 -3.60 2.10 5.86
N VAL A 64 -3.60 3.41 5.63
CA VAL A 64 -3.61 4.00 4.29
C VAL A 64 -2.25 4.60 4.00
N ILE A 65 -1.60 4.11 2.94
CA ILE A 65 -0.27 4.59 2.52
C ILE A 65 -0.36 5.01 1.06
N LEU A 66 -0.06 6.26 0.76
CA LEU A 66 0.11 6.75 -0.61
C LEU A 66 1.60 6.89 -0.92
N LEU A 67 2.08 6.16 -1.93
CA LEU A 67 3.43 6.26 -2.45
C LEU A 67 3.41 6.98 -3.79
N VAL A 68 4.30 7.97 -3.92
CA VAL A 68 4.46 8.75 -5.14
C VAL A 68 5.90 8.67 -5.63
N HIS A 69 6.06 8.73 -6.94
CA HIS A 69 7.36 8.68 -7.58
C HIS A 69 7.86 10.09 -7.84
N GLY A 70 8.99 10.47 -7.23
CA GLY A 70 9.70 11.71 -7.55
C GLY A 70 10.63 11.54 -8.75
N LYS A 71 10.73 12.58 -9.59
CA LYS A 71 11.68 12.63 -10.71
C LYS A 71 13.10 12.57 -10.15
N SER A 72 13.87 11.60 -10.62
CA SER A 72 15.32 11.54 -10.38
C SER A 72 16.05 12.09 -11.60
N ARG A 73 16.98 13.04 -11.39
CA ARG A 73 17.77 13.65 -12.47
C ARG A 73 18.79 12.66 -13.07
N ASP A 74 19.22 11.69 -12.28
CA ASP A 74 20.38 10.83 -12.60
C ASP A 74 19.98 9.42 -13.07
N ILE A 75 18.68 9.10 -13.14
CA ILE A 75 18.18 7.76 -13.46
C ILE A 75 17.28 7.82 -14.69
N ARG A 76 17.55 6.94 -15.67
CA ARG A 76 16.67 6.76 -16.84
C ARG A 76 15.24 6.47 -16.38
N ALA A 77 14.24 7.12 -16.99
CA ALA A 77 12.84 7.02 -16.58
C ALA A 77 12.32 5.58 -16.40
N ASN A 78 12.64 4.67 -17.33
CA ASN A 78 12.24 3.27 -17.25
C ASN A 78 12.85 2.54 -16.04
N HIS A 79 14.11 2.81 -15.72
CA HIS A 79 14.77 2.22 -14.56
C HIS A 79 14.17 2.79 -13.26
N SER A 80 13.89 4.09 -13.22
CA SER A 80 13.23 4.75 -12.08
C SER A 80 11.86 4.14 -11.80
N LYS A 81 11.03 3.94 -12.84
CA LYS A 81 9.72 3.29 -12.72
C LYS A 81 9.82 1.85 -12.22
N SER A 82 10.82 1.10 -12.67
CA SER A 82 11.06 -0.28 -12.19
C SER A 82 11.49 -0.32 -10.72
N LEU A 83 12.33 0.62 -10.28
CA LEU A 83 12.75 0.74 -8.89
C LEU A 83 11.58 1.15 -7.99
N PHE A 84 10.72 2.05 -8.45
CA PHE A 84 9.52 2.45 -7.73
C PHE A 84 8.54 1.27 -7.56
N ARG A 85 8.26 0.52 -8.64
CA ARG A 85 7.45 -0.71 -8.54
C ARG A 85 8.04 -1.71 -7.56
N ARG A 86 9.37 -1.91 -7.60
CA ARG A 86 10.08 -2.77 -6.65
C ARG A 86 9.93 -2.27 -5.22
N PHE A 87 10.05 -0.97 -5.00
CA PHE A 87 9.88 -0.36 -3.68
C PHE A 87 8.48 -0.63 -3.12
N ILE A 88 7.44 -0.39 -3.92
CA ILE A 88 6.04 -0.67 -3.54
C ILE A 88 5.84 -2.15 -3.19
N GLN A 89 6.37 -3.07 -4.00
CA GLN A 89 6.31 -4.51 -3.72
C GLN A 89 6.99 -4.86 -2.39
N CYS A 90 8.16 -4.28 -2.10
CA CYS A 90 8.82 -4.49 -0.81
C CYS A 90 7.99 -3.93 0.35
N VAL A 91 7.36 -2.75 0.19
CA VAL A 91 6.46 -2.18 1.21
C VAL A 91 5.25 -3.09 1.44
N GLY A 92 4.62 -3.60 0.37
CA GLY A 92 3.51 -4.55 0.49
C GLY A 92 3.90 -5.87 1.16
N GLN A 93 5.11 -6.39 0.91
CA GLN A 93 5.62 -7.56 1.64
C GLN A 93 5.85 -7.26 3.12
N LEU A 94 6.31 -6.05 3.43
CA LEU A 94 6.56 -5.61 4.80
C LEU A 94 5.26 -5.53 5.59
N THR A 95 4.20 -4.93 5.03
CA THR A 95 2.89 -4.81 5.70
C THR A 95 2.32 -6.17 6.07
N ILE A 96 2.45 -7.16 5.18
CA ILE A 96 2.06 -8.55 5.45
C ILE A 96 2.88 -9.12 6.60
N LYS A 97 4.22 -8.98 6.56
CA LYS A 97 5.09 -9.49 7.64
C LYS A 97 4.80 -8.87 9.00
N VAL A 98 4.42 -7.60 9.05
CA VAL A 98 4.09 -6.90 10.31
C VAL A 98 2.73 -7.35 10.85
N ASN A 99 1.77 -7.60 9.98
CA ASN A 99 0.39 -7.96 10.36
C ASN A 99 0.16 -9.48 10.52
N HIS A 100 1.12 -10.32 10.11
CA HIS A 100 0.96 -11.77 10.14
C HIS A 100 0.85 -12.31 11.56
N ARG A 101 -0.22 -13.06 11.84
CA ARG A 101 -0.30 -13.95 13.00
C ARG A 101 0.27 -15.31 12.61
N THR A 102 1.08 -15.92 13.45
CA THR A 102 1.72 -17.23 13.19
C THR A 102 0.70 -18.28 12.73
N GLY A 103 0.91 -18.89 11.55
CA GLY A 103 0.15 -20.05 11.08
C GLY A 103 -0.47 -19.94 9.67
N ASP A 104 -0.68 -18.73 9.16
CA ASP A 104 -1.27 -18.55 7.81
C ASP A 104 -0.25 -18.72 6.67
N HIS A 105 -0.74 -19.18 5.52
CA HIS A 105 0.04 -19.16 4.28
C HIS A 105 0.30 -17.70 3.87
N PHE A 106 1.57 -17.38 3.57
CA PHE A 106 1.98 -16.04 3.16
C PHE A 106 1.34 -15.66 1.81
N LYS A 107 0.17 -15.01 1.85
CA LYS A 107 -0.45 -14.41 0.66
C LYS A 107 0.20 -13.04 0.40
N GLY A 108 0.54 -12.78 -0.87
CA GLY A 108 1.15 -11.51 -1.29
C GLY A 108 0.18 -10.34 -1.18
N CYS A 109 0.68 -9.10 -1.34
CA CYS A 109 -0.19 -7.93 -1.34
C CYS A 109 -0.99 -7.93 -2.65
N GLN A 110 -2.32 -7.96 -2.55
CA GLN A 110 -3.19 -8.17 -3.70
C GLN A 110 -3.28 -6.89 -4.53
N SER A 111 -2.95 -6.97 -5.81
CA SER A 111 -3.17 -5.84 -6.73
C SER A 111 -4.62 -5.87 -7.19
N LEU A 112 -5.37 -4.80 -6.87
CA LEU A 112 -6.80 -4.70 -7.17
C LEU A 112 -7.10 -3.98 -8.48
N ILE A 113 -6.12 -3.25 -9.01
CA ILE A 113 -6.28 -2.52 -10.27
C ILE A 113 -5.52 -3.29 -11.35
N PRO A 114 -6.23 -3.86 -12.34
CA PRO A 114 -5.56 -4.49 -13.46
C PRO A 114 -4.72 -3.45 -14.23
N PRO A 115 -3.63 -3.87 -14.90
CA PRO A 115 -2.75 -2.95 -15.62
C PRO A 115 -3.52 -2.05 -16.60
N ILE A 116 -3.28 -0.74 -16.49
CA ILE A 116 -3.90 0.25 -17.37
C ILE A 116 -3.04 0.39 -18.63
N THR A 117 -3.54 -0.13 -19.75
CA THR A 117 -2.95 0.05 -21.09
C THR A 117 -3.42 1.36 -21.72
N SER A 118 -2.76 1.80 -22.79
CA SER A 118 -3.14 3.00 -23.55
C SER A 118 -4.55 2.91 -24.12
N GLU A 119 -4.93 1.74 -24.64
CA GLU A 119 -6.27 1.44 -25.15
C GLU A 119 -7.32 1.51 -24.04
N ARG A 120 -6.99 0.93 -22.88
CA ARG A 120 -7.88 0.95 -21.71
C ARG A 120 -8.14 2.38 -21.25
N ARG A 121 -7.11 3.23 -21.22
CA ARG A 121 -7.19 4.62 -20.74
C ARG A 121 -8.26 5.45 -21.47
N GLN A 122 -8.48 5.23 -22.76
CA GLN A 122 -9.54 5.90 -23.52
C GLN A 122 -10.94 5.38 -23.19
N ALA A 123 -11.07 4.09 -22.84
CA ALA A 123 -12.35 3.46 -22.46
C ALA A 123 -12.74 3.71 -20.98
N LEU A 124 -11.78 4.06 -20.11
CA LEU A 124 -12.00 4.13 -18.66
C LEU A 124 -13.17 5.03 -18.26
N SER A 125 -13.36 6.19 -18.91
CA SER A 125 -14.42 7.13 -18.53
C SER A 125 -15.83 6.58 -18.75
N ALA A 126 -16.04 5.76 -19.79
CA ALA A 126 -17.33 5.14 -20.07
C ALA A 126 -17.59 3.91 -19.17
N GLU A 127 -16.55 3.38 -18.52
CA GLU A 127 -16.61 2.17 -17.70
C GLU A 127 -16.46 2.45 -16.20
N ALA A 128 -16.55 3.72 -15.76
CA ALA A 128 -16.29 4.12 -14.37
C ALA A 128 -17.07 3.29 -13.33
N GLU A 129 -18.37 3.06 -13.55
CA GLU A 129 -19.20 2.25 -12.64
C GLU A 129 -18.77 0.77 -12.62
N ARG A 130 -18.43 0.21 -13.78
CA ARG A 130 -17.95 -1.17 -13.86
C ARG A 130 -16.60 -1.34 -13.17
N ILE A 131 -15.71 -0.35 -13.31
CA ILE A 131 -14.40 -0.33 -12.64
C ILE A 131 -14.59 -0.27 -11.13
N LYS A 132 -15.44 0.64 -10.64
CA LYS A 132 -15.77 0.72 -9.20
C LYS A 132 -16.26 -0.63 -8.67
N GLN A 133 -17.25 -1.21 -9.35
CA GLN A 133 -17.85 -2.47 -8.94
C GLN A 133 -16.83 -3.62 -8.92
N THR A 134 -15.92 -3.65 -9.89
CA THR A 134 -14.85 -4.66 -9.97
C THR A 134 -13.89 -4.52 -8.79
N ILE A 135 -13.38 -3.30 -8.53
CA ILE A 135 -12.47 -3.05 -7.41
C ILE A 135 -13.13 -3.38 -6.07
N ASP A 136 -14.40 -3.02 -5.90
CA ASP A 136 -15.14 -3.30 -4.67
C ASP A 136 -15.34 -4.81 -4.43
N ASN A 137 -15.77 -5.55 -5.46
CA ASN A 137 -15.95 -7.00 -5.39
C ASN A 137 -14.62 -7.73 -5.14
N ASP A 138 -13.55 -7.34 -5.82
CA ASP A 138 -12.23 -7.95 -5.69
C ASP A 138 -11.64 -7.68 -4.30
N LEU A 139 -11.82 -6.47 -3.76
CA LEU A 139 -11.41 -6.13 -2.40
C LEU A 139 -12.20 -6.94 -1.36
N LEU A 140 -13.53 -6.94 -1.48
CA LEU A 140 -14.42 -7.63 -0.55
C LEU A 140 -14.11 -9.13 -0.49
N SER A 141 -14.09 -9.79 -1.65
CA SER A 141 -13.82 -11.22 -1.73
C SER A 141 -12.43 -11.59 -1.20
N SER A 142 -11.41 -10.80 -1.53
CA SER A 142 -10.05 -11.04 -1.04
C SER A 142 -9.95 -10.83 0.48
N TYR A 143 -10.58 -9.78 1.00
CA TYR A 143 -10.61 -9.48 2.44
C TYR A 143 -11.34 -10.56 3.25
N GLU A 144 -12.49 -11.02 2.77
CA GLU A 144 -13.24 -12.15 3.34
C GLU A 144 -12.43 -13.45 3.29
N SER A 145 -11.59 -13.64 2.26
CA SER A 145 -10.66 -14.78 2.14
C SER A 145 -9.43 -14.69 3.05
N GLY A 146 -9.31 -13.62 3.86
CA GLY A 146 -8.23 -13.41 4.82
C GLY A 146 -7.10 -12.50 4.35
N ASP A 147 -7.14 -11.95 3.13
CA ASP A 147 -6.12 -10.98 2.71
C ASP A 147 -6.22 -9.68 3.52
N ARG A 148 -5.06 -9.10 3.83
CA ARG A 148 -4.95 -7.87 4.64
C ARG A 148 -4.10 -6.78 3.99
N CYS A 149 -3.52 -7.02 2.82
CA CYS A 149 -2.77 -6.02 2.07
C CYS A 149 -3.33 -5.91 0.67
N PHE A 150 -3.71 -4.69 0.29
CA PHE A 150 -4.27 -4.38 -1.01
C PHE A 150 -3.52 -3.22 -1.63
N HIS A 151 -3.07 -3.41 -2.86
CA HIS A 151 -2.36 -2.43 -3.63
C HIS A 151 -3.26 -1.92 -4.75
N LEU A 152 -3.61 -0.64 -4.67
CA LEU A 152 -4.34 0.10 -5.68
C LEU A 152 -3.32 0.88 -6.52
N ASP A 153 -2.97 0.28 -7.65
CA ASP A 153 -1.97 0.78 -8.59
C ASP A 153 -2.48 1.93 -9.46
N ASN A 154 -1.68 2.98 -9.58
CA ASN A 154 -1.86 4.09 -10.54
C ASN A 154 -3.26 4.72 -10.47
N ILE A 155 -3.71 5.07 -9.27
CA ILE A 155 -5.08 5.58 -9.06
C ILE A 155 -5.35 6.91 -9.76
N ASP A 156 -4.30 7.66 -10.10
CA ASP A 156 -4.35 8.89 -10.91
C ASP A 156 -4.76 8.64 -12.37
N LEU A 157 -4.75 7.40 -12.82
CA LEU A 157 -5.19 7.02 -14.16
C LEU A 157 -6.65 6.57 -14.20
N LEU A 158 -7.30 6.40 -13.05
CA LEU A 158 -8.69 5.95 -12.97
C LEU A 158 -9.67 7.10 -13.24
N PRO A 159 -10.92 6.80 -13.64
CA PRO A 159 -11.97 7.80 -13.71
C PRO A 159 -12.15 8.50 -12.37
N PRO A 160 -12.34 9.84 -12.34
CA PRO A 160 -12.42 10.60 -11.09
C PRO A 160 -13.53 10.12 -10.17
N GLU A 161 -14.59 9.54 -10.72
CA GLU A 161 -15.72 9.00 -9.96
C GLU A 161 -15.29 7.88 -9.00
N THR A 162 -14.22 7.15 -9.32
CA THR A 162 -13.68 6.07 -8.47
C THR A 162 -13.19 6.56 -7.10
N VAL A 163 -12.92 7.86 -6.93
CA VAL A 163 -12.49 8.43 -5.65
C VAL A 163 -13.49 8.19 -4.52
N LEU A 164 -14.80 8.14 -4.83
CA LEU A 164 -15.86 7.90 -3.85
C LEU A 164 -15.76 6.49 -3.26
N LEU A 165 -15.32 5.52 -4.06
CA LEU A 165 -15.07 4.16 -3.59
C LEU A 165 -13.92 4.14 -2.58
N PHE A 166 -12.82 4.82 -2.90
CA PHE A 166 -11.67 4.91 -2.01
C PHE A 166 -11.98 5.62 -0.70
N HIS A 167 -12.85 6.63 -0.72
CA HIS A 167 -13.36 7.26 0.50
C HIS A 167 -14.01 6.23 1.43
N GLY A 168 -14.93 5.40 0.92
CA GLY A 168 -15.57 4.36 1.71
C GLY A 168 -14.58 3.31 2.24
N MET A 169 -13.60 2.92 1.41
CA MET A 169 -12.58 1.94 1.77
C MET A 169 -11.60 2.45 2.83
N ALA A 170 -11.20 3.72 2.75
CA ALA A 170 -10.15 4.32 3.56
C ALA A 170 -10.70 5.07 4.79
N ASP A 171 -12.02 5.12 4.98
CA ASP A 171 -12.63 5.87 6.07
C ASP A 171 -12.17 5.35 7.44
N SER A 172 -11.63 6.25 8.26
CA SER A 172 -11.09 5.90 9.58
C SER A 172 -12.15 5.31 10.53
N GLN A 173 -13.42 5.69 10.39
CA GLN A 173 -14.48 5.34 11.34
C GLN A 173 -15.44 4.27 10.81
N ASN A 174 -15.65 4.21 9.50
CA ASN A 174 -16.73 3.45 8.86
C ASN A 174 -16.23 2.47 7.80
N SER A 175 -14.92 2.44 7.51
CA SER A 175 -14.39 1.45 6.59
C SER A 175 -14.75 0.04 7.06
N PRO A 176 -15.26 -0.84 6.19
CA PRO A 176 -15.45 -2.25 6.54
C PRO A 176 -14.12 -3.00 6.63
N TYR A 177 -13.03 -2.41 6.14
CA TYR A 177 -11.71 -3.01 6.00
C TYR A 177 -10.76 -2.60 7.15
N LYS A 178 -11.25 -2.69 8.39
CA LYS A 178 -10.57 -2.18 9.60
C LYS A 178 -9.15 -2.71 9.83
N GLU A 179 -8.86 -3.91 9.36
CA GLU A 179 -7.55 -4.56 9.51
C GLU A 179 -6.71 -4.53 8.23
N ALA A 180 -7.19 -3.88 7.17
CA ALA A 180 -6.49 -3.83 5.91
C ALA A 180 -5.39 -2.77 5.91
N THR A 181 -4.33 -3.05 5.16
CA THR A 181 -3.42 -2.03 4.64
C THR A 181 -3.79 -1.74 3.18
N LEU A 182 -4.19 -0.50 2.91
CA LEU A 182 -4.48 0.02 1.59
C LEU A 182 -3.26 0.81 1.10
N LEU A 183 -2.53 0.23 0.15
CA LEU A 183 -1.34 0.81 -0.46
C LEU A 183 -1.75 1.42 -1.80
N PHE A 184 -1.65 2.74 -1.92
CA PHE A 184 -1.95 3.49 -3.13
C PHE A 184 -0.65 3.90 -3.82
N SER A 185 -0.62 3.84 -5.15
CA SER A 185 0.47 4.40 -5.95
C SER A 185 -0.05 5.26 -7.10
N LEU A 186 0.76 6.21 -7.53
CA LEU A 186 0.48 7.06 -8.70
C LEU A 186 1.45 6.71 -9.85
N ASP A 187 0.97 6.82 -11.09
CA ASP A 187 1.81 6.77 -12.29
C ASP A 187 2.57 8.09 -12.50
N HIS A 188 1.95 9.20 -12.09
CA HIS A 188 2.51 10.54 -12.20
C HIS A 188 3.88 10.66 -11.51
N ILE A 189 4.83 11.25 -12.25
CA ILE A 189 6.17 11.54 -11.74
C ILE A 189 6.19 13.00 -11.28
N PHE A 190 6.36 13.19 -9.98
CA PHE A 190 6.39 14.51 -9.37
C PHE A 190 7.77 15.14 -9.51
N GLU A 191 7.81 16.40 -9.94
CA GLU A 191 9.03 17.20 -9.88
C GLU A 191 9.07 17.91 -8.53
N PHE A 192 9.93 17.42 -7.63
CA PHE A 192 10.19 18.10 -6.37
C PHE A 192 11.36 19.04 -6.57
N GLU A 193 11.11 20.35 -6.50
CA GLU A 193 12.17 21.34 -6.33
C GLU A 193 12.76 21.14 -4.94
N TYR A 194 13.94 20.53 -4.86
CA TYR A 194 14.71 20.51 -3.64
C TYR A 194 15.24 21.94 -3.41
N ALA A 195 14.62 22.65 -2.48
CA ALA A 195 15.17 23.88 -1.89
C ALA A 195 16.30 23.53 -0.90
#